data_AF-A0A6I4Q2H0-F1
#
_entry.id   AF-A0A6I4Q2H0-F1
#
_cell.length_a   1.000
_cell.length_b   1.000
_cell.length_c   1.000
_cell.angle_alpha   90.00
_cell.angle_beta   90.00
_cell.angle_gamma   90.00
#
_symmetry.space_group_name_H-M   'P 1'
#
loop_
_entity.id
_entity.type
_entity.pdbx_description
1 polymer ?
#
loop_
_entity_poly.entity_id
_entity_poly.type
_entity_poly.pdbx_seq_one_letter_code
_entity_poly.pdbx_strand_id
1 'polypeptide(L)'
;TSSATNPISLPYVGSNLSHIEMIVPSSTNSVSLSDLVTRYNYWRDDDGDEPAVNGISGDISVSFTDKDGNTVSRNDVLDKCKAPYRVTLSSTGGYLQTQY
;
A
#
# COMPACT_ATOMS: atom_id res chain seq x y z
N THR A 1 -7.12 -0.58 15.13
CA THR A 1 -7.69 -1.08 13.87
C THR A 1 -8.82 -0.17 13.44
N SER A 2 -8.93 0.15 12.14
CA SER A 2 -10.00 1.00 11.60
C SER A 2 -11.17 0.15 11.10
N SER A 3 -12.38 0.70 11.13
CA SER A 3 -13.59 0.06 10.59
C SER A 3 -14.54 1.09 9.97
N ALA A 4 -15.64 0.64 9.37
CA ALA A 4 -16.68 1.53 8.85
C ALA A 4 -17.31 2.43 9.93
N THR A 5 -17.44 1.93 11.17
CA THR A 5 -18.00 2.67 12.31
C THR A 5 -16.95 3.38 13.17
N ASN A 6 -15.67 3.08 12.96
CA ASN A 6 -14.52 3.75 13.57
C ASN A 6 -13.44 4.03 12.50
N PRO A 7 -13.70 4.99 11.58
CA PRO A 7 -12.82 5.24 10.45
C PRO A 7 -11.60 6.09 10.84
N ILE A 8 -10.58 6.06 9.98
CA ILE A 8 -9.54 7.09 9.99
C ILE A 8 -10.15 8.37 9.39
N SER A 9 -10.24 9.44 10.17
CA SER A 9 -10.75 10.73 9.69
C SER A 9 -9.68 11.50 8.93
N LEU A 10 -9.99 11.91 7.70
CA LEU A 10 -9.15 12.82 6.95
C LEU A 10 -9.35 14.27 7.43
N PRO A 11 -8.27 15.07 7.55
CA PRO A 11 -8.34 16.40 8.15
C PRO A 11 -9.06 17.46 7.28
N TYR A 12 -9.18 17.24 5.96
CA TYR A 12 -9.74 18.24 5.03
C TYR A 12 -10.85 17.67 4.15
N VAL A 13 -11.91 18.46 3.96
CA VAL A 13 -12.99 18.19 3.00
C VAL A 13 -12.46 18.36 1.58
N GLY A 14 -12.83 17.48 0.66
CA GLY A 14 -12.30 17.49 -0.72
C GLY A 14 -10.88 16.91 -0.85
N SER A 15 -10.37 16.25 0.19
CA SER A 15 -9.18 15.41 0.09
C SER A 15 -9.39 14.26 -0.88
N ASN A 16 -8.29 13.62 -1.27
CA ASN A 16 -8.28 12.35 -2.00
C ASN A 16 -7.53 11.29 -1.18
N LEU A 17 -7.46 10.06 -1.69
CA LEU A 17 -6.74 8.97 -1.03
C LEU A 17 -5.23 9.01 -1.29
N SER A 18 -4.74 9.86 -2.19
CA SER A 18 -3.29 10.04 -2.41
C SER A 18 -2.60 10.80 -1.29
N HIS A 19 -3.35 11.51 -0.44
CA HIS A 19 -2.85 12.10 0.80
C HIS A 19 -2.61 11.09 1.93
N ILE A 20 -3.05 9.84 1.77
CA ILE A 20 -2.72 8.77 2.72
C ILE A 20 -1.38 8.20 2.33
N GLU A 21 -0.40 8.30 3.22
CA GLU A 21 0.91 7.69 3.02
C GLU A 21 0.79 6.16 2.99
N MET A 22 1.33 5.55 1.95
CA MET A 22 1.26 4.11 1.70
C MET A 22 2.59 3.60 1.16
N ILE A 23 2.92 2.35 1.48
CA ILE A 23 4.10 1.67 0.93
C ILE A 23 4.03 1.50 -0.60
N VAL A 24 2.81 1.41 -1.14
CA VAL A 24 2.55 1.37 -2.58
C VAL A 24 2.62 2.81 -3.13
N PRO A 25 3.56 3.14 -4.04
CA PRO A 25 3.74 4.49 -4.55
C PRO A 25 2.47 5.07 -5.17
N SER A 26 2.26 6.38 -5.02
CA SER A 26 1.02 7.07 -5.41
C SER A 26 0.65 6.90 -6.90
N SER A 27 1.62 6.68 -7.78
CA SER A 27 1.48 6.51 -9.22
C SER A 27 1.08 5.11 -9.69
N THR A 28 1.05 4.11 -8.80
CA THR A 28 0.75 2.70 -9.13
C THR A 28 -0.17 2.08 -8.08
N ASN A 29 -0.84 1.00 -8.44
CA ASN A 29 -1.66 0.19 -7.52
C ASN A 29 -0.93 -1.06 -7.02
N SER A 30 0.32 -1.28 -7.40
CA SER A 30 1.14 -2.38 -6.90
C SER A 30 2.62 -2.00 -6.85
N VAL A 31 3.35 -2.60 -5.92
CA VAL A 31 4.81 -2.50 -5.77
C VAL A 31 5.39 -3.87 -5.50
N SER A 32 6.50 -4.21 -6.16
CA SER A 32 7.18 -5.49 -5.92
C SER A 32 7.98 -5.44 -4.61
N LEU A 33 8.10 -6.57 -3.91
CA LEU A 33 8.98 -6.65 -2.73
C LEU A 33 10.45 -6.36 -3.12
N SER A 34 10.85 -6.72 -4.33
CA SER A 34 12.19 -6.40 -4.86
C SER A 34 12.42 -4.88 -4.96
N ASP A 35 11.45 -4.11 -5.46
CA ASP A 35 11.54 -2.65 -5.50
C ASP A 35 11.60 -2.06 -4.08
N LEU A 36 10.81 -2.59 -3.14
CA LEU A 36 10.86 -2.10 -1.76
C LEU A 36 12.25 -2.26 -1.15
N VAL A 37 12.85 -3.42 -1.34
CA VAL A 37 14.19 -3.75 -0.83
C VAL A 37 15.27 -2.92 -1.53
N THR A 38 15.28 -2.89 -2.87
CA THR A 38 16.41 -2.37 -3.67
C THR A 38 16.25 -0.91 -4.12
N ARG A 39 15.04 -0.50 -4.53
CA ARG A 39 14.78 0.83 -5.10
C ARG A 39 14.36 1.84 -4.05
N TYR A 40 13.53 1.40 -3.09
CA TYR A 40 13.04 2.25 -2.01
C TYR A 40 13.84 2.11 -0.70
N ASN A 41 14.90 1.30 -0.71
CA ASN A 41 15.87 1.15 0.39
C ASN A 41 15.25 0.73 1.74
N TYR A 42 14.20 -0.09 1.70
CA TYR A 42 13.60 -0.69 2.89
C TYR A 42 14.39 -1.92 3.41
N TRP A 43 15.47 -2.35 2.73
CA TRP A 43 16.37 -3.38 3.26
C TRP A 43 16.99 -2.94 4.58
N ARG A 44 16.83 -3.75 5.61
CA ARG A 44 17.51 -3.61 6.90
C ARG A 44 17.83 -5.01 7.37
N ASP A 45 19.10 -5.28 7.52
CA ASP A 45 19.61 -6.50 8.11
C ASP A 45 20.78 -6.13 9.05
N ASP A 46 20.86 -6.84 10.17
CA ASP A 46 21.74 -6.50 11.30
C ASP A 46 23.14 -7.12 11.16
N ASP A 47 23.27 -8.25 10.45
CA ASP A 47 24.57 -8.93 10.26
C ASP A 47 25.27 -8.56 8.94
N GLY A 48 24.56 -7.87 8.05
CA GLY A 48 25.12 -7.13 6.92
C GLY A 48 25.16 -7.94 5.62
N ASP A 49 24.41 -9.03 5.54
CA ASP A 49 24.27 -9.77 4.30
C ASP A 49 23.35 -9.07 3.30
N GLU A 50 23.55 -9.41 2.02
CA GLU A 50 22.70 -8.95 0.93
C GLU A 50 21.68 -10.02 0.58
N PRO A 51 20.49 -9.62 0.09
CA PRO A 51 19.57 -10.58 -0.51
C PRO A 51 20.27 -11.40 -1.60
N ALA A 52 19.99 -12.70 -1.66
CA ALA A 52 20.49 -13.56 -2.71
C ALA A 52 20.00 -13.09 -4.10
N VAL A 53 20.74 -13.43 -5.16
CA VAL A 53 20.29 -13.16 -6.54
C VAL A 53 18.97 -13.89 -6.78
N ASN A 54 17.93 -13.16 -7.20
CA ASN A 54 16.54 -13.65 -7.30
C ASN A 54 15.96 -14.16 -5.96
N GLY A 55 16.58 -13.79 -4.84
CA GLY A 55 16.16 -14.14 -3.49
C GLY A 55 14.92 -13.38 -3.02
N ILE A 56 14.37 -12.47 -3.83
CA ILE A 56 13.21 -11.65 -3.47
C ILE A 56 12.10 -11.86 -4.49
N SER A 57 10.91 -12.25 -4.03
CA SER A 57 9.71 -12.29 -4.87
C SER A 57 8.46 -11.93 -4.07
N GLY A 58 7.40 -11.54 -4.77
CA GLY A 58 6.14 -11.10 -4.20
C GLY A 58 5.83 -9.64 -4.47
N ASP A 59 4.60 -9.25 -4.18
CA ASP A 59 4.09 -7.89 -4.38
C ASP A 59 3.12 -7.48 -3.27
N ILE A 60 2.97 -6.17 -3.12
CA ILE A 60 1.90 -5.54 -2.35
C ILE A 60 1.06 -4.74 -3.32
N SER A 61 -0.23 -5.07 -3.38
CA SER A 61 -1.23 -4.40 -4.20
C SER A 61 -2.22 -3.64 -3.34
N VAL A 62 -2.75 -2.53 -3.86
CA VAL A 62 -3.74 -1.68 -3.19
C VAL A 62 -4.98 -1.48 -4.05
N SER A 63 -6.14 -1.48 -3.41
CA SER A 63 -7.42 -1.13 -4.05
C SER A 63 -8.24 -0.20 -3.16
N PHE A 64 -9.12 0.56 -3.81
CA PHE A 64 -9.94 1.60 -3.18
C PHE A 64 -11.40 1.43 -3.59
N THR A 65 -12.30 1.40 -2.61
CA THR A 65 -13.74 1.38 -2.89
C THR A 65 -14.51 2.39 -2.05
N ASP A 66 -15.66 2.84 -2.54
CA ASP A 66 -16.63 3.59 -1.74
C ASP A 66 -17.48 2.68 -0.84
N LYS A 67 -18.44 3.27 -0.12
CA LYS A 67 -19.38 2.56 0.76
C LYS A 67 -20.25 1.52 0.04
N ASP A 68 -20.49 1.73 -1.26
CA ASP A 68 -21.35 0.86 -2.08
C ASP A 68 -20.53 -0.23 -2.77
N GLY A 69 -19.20 -0.23 -2.58
CA GLY A 69 -18.28 -1.21 -3.15
C GLY A 69 -17.81 -0.86 -4.56
N ASN A 70 -18.10 0.35 -5.07
CA ASN A 70 -17.60 0.78 -6.37
C ASN A 70 -16.10 1.09 -6.27
N THR A 71 -15.34 0.64 -7.27
CA THR A 71 -13.92 1.01 -7.39
C THR A 71 -13.79 2.52 -7.62
N VAL A 72 -12.88 3.15 -6.89
CA VAL A 72 -12.54 4.57 -7.05
C VAL A 72 -11.05 4.74 -7.30
N SER A 73 -10.65 5.82 -7.95
CA SER A 73 -9.24 6.16 -8.13
C SER A 73 -8.67 6.75 -6.85
N ARG A 74 -7.38 6.50 -6.60
CA ARG A 74 -6.64 7.12 -5.51
C ARG A 74 -6.70 8.66 -5.55
N ASN A 75 -6.76 9.22 -6.76
CA ASN A 75 -6.76 10.67 -6.98
C ASN A 75 -8.17 11.29 -7.07
N ASP A 76 -9.24 10.50 -6.93
CA ASP A 76 -10.59 11.04 -6.95
C ASP A 76 -10.83 11.93 -5.71
N VAL A 77 -11.51 13.05 -5.93
CA VAL A 77 -11.99 13.91 -4.85
C VAL A 77 -13.05 13.14 -4.06
N LEU A 78 -12.85 13.04 -2.75
CA LEU A 78 -13.76 12.29 -1.88
C LEU A 78 -15.02 13.07 -1.58
N ASP A 79 -16.14 12.35 -1.58
CA ASP A 79 -17.47 12.85 -1.26
C ASP A 79 -17.94 12.20 0.05
N LYS A 80 -18.41 13.04 0.98
CA LYS A 80 -18.99 12.58 2.25
C LYS A 80 -20.19 11.66 2.03
N CYS A 81 -20.95 11.84 0.95
CA CYS A 81 -22.09 10.99 0.61
C CYS A 81 -21.68 9.56 0.22
N LYS A 82 -20.42 9.36 -0.21
CA LYS A 82 -19.86 8.07 -0.61
C LYS A 82 -19.00 7.41 0.50
N ALA A 83 -18.83 8.10 1.62
CA ALA A 83 -18.10 7.60 2.77
C ALA A 83 -18.91 6.54 3.57
N PRO A 84 -18.26 5.62 4.30
CA PRO A 84 -16.81 5.48 4.42
C PRO A 84 -16.19 4.80 3.19
N TYR A 85 -14.98 5.26 2.84
CA TYR A 85 -14.16 4.61 1.82
C TYR A 85 -13.34 3.47 2.45
N ARG A 86 -13.00 2.45 1.65
CA ARG A 86 -12.18 1.32 2.06
C ARG A 86 -10.89 1.27 1.24
N VAL A 87 -9.75 1.27 1.93
CA VAL A 87 -8.43 0.98 1.37
C VAL A 87 -8.11 -0.47 1.71
N THR A 88 -7.77 -1.29 0.72
CA THR A 88 -7.38 -2.68 0.92
C THR A 88 -5.97 -2.89 0.41
N LEU A 89 -5.04 -3.25 1.29
CA LEU A 89 -3.70 -3.74 0.96
C LEU A 89 -3.74 -5.27 0.95
N SER A 90 -3.25 -5.87 -0.12
CA SER A 90 -3.19 -7.31 -0.31
C SER A 90 -1.82 -7.71 -0.81
N SER A 91 -1.36 -8.90 -0.46
CA SER A 91 -0.14 -9.49 -1.00
C SER A 91 -0.44 -10.90 -1.49
N THR A 92 0.21 -11.32 -2.58
CA THR A 92 0.12 -12.67 -3.12
C THR A 92 1.01 -13.67 -2.38
N GLY A 93 1.79 -13.20 -1.40
CA GLY A 93 2.86 -13.94 -0.73
C GLY A 93 4.19 -13.24 -0.91
N GLY A 94 5.23 -13.74 -0.23
CA GLY A 94 6.56 -13.17 -0.29
C GLY A 94 7.62 -14.22 -0.07
N TYR A 95 8.74 -14.06 -0.77
CA TYR A 95 9.95 -14.84 -0.58
C TYR A 95 11.11 -13.88 -0.37
N LEU A 96 11.90 -14.16 0.66
CA LEU A 96 13.15 -13.48 0.94
C LEU A 96 14.20 -14.53 1.31
N GLN A 97 15.33 -14.49 0.63
CA GLN A 97 16.51 -15.29 0.90
C GLN A 97 17.72 -14.37 0.95
N THR A 98 18.56 -14.56 1.97
CA THR A 98 19.82 -13.84 2.15
C THR A 98 21.01 -14.79 1.94
N GLN A 99 22.22 -14.22 1.88
CA GLN A 99 23.46 -14.97 1.72
C GLN A 99 24.11 -15.18 3.09
N TYR A 100 24.51 -16.40 3.42
CA TYR A 100 25.26 -16.69 4.65
C TYR A 100 26.77 -16.65 4.42
#